data_AF-A0A1T5EAD5-F1
#
_entry.id   AF-A0A1T5EAD5-F1
#
_cell.length_a   1.000
_cell.length_b   1.000
_cell.length_c   1.000
_cell.angle_alpha   90.00
_cell.angle_beta   90.00
_cell.angle_gamma   90.00
#
_symmetry.space_group_name_H-M   'P 1'
#
loop_
_entity.id
_entity.type
_entity.pdbx_description
1 polymer ?
#
loop_
_entity_poly.entity_id
_entity_poly.type
_entity_poly.pdbx_seq_one_letter_code
_entity_poly.pdbx_strand_id
1 'polypeptide(L)'
;MRTLILFFLFLAARLQAQDISGTWQGALDISGIKLRVVLHIKHTEDDYTATMDSPDQGAKGIPVASVAFASPVLKLEAPAIGARYEGRLKADTVIAGTLFQNGAELPLELVKQAAGAGDTSDERPQEPQPPFPYHIEEVSVSNRDAGITLAGTLTRPLGGGPFPAVVLISGSGAQNRDEELFGHKPFWVIADYLTRHGYAVLRCDDRGVGASTGNFAAATTADFASDASAAVDFLRSAAAIDPGGIGLLGHSEGGMAAAMVAGTRSDIAFLVLLASPGVPLDSLLMTQTRMIGAASGLSPAQLSANARLNRQLYDLVIGEDNPDVLDSKLEGFLSSSLQAAINDSTITADEATAAVNRQKAQINTPWMRYFLRFDPAKYLSRVKCPVLALNGDKDLQVAAQENLAGIAAALQAAGNDEITIKVLPGLNHLFQESETGLPAEYRTISQTISPTVLQTIAQWLDQYVRKTQV
;
A
#
# COMPACT_ATOMS: atom_id res chain seq x y z
N MET A 1 -29.27 2.69 -83.55
CA MET A 1 -29.93 2.57 -82.23
C MET A 1 -28.84 2.46 -81.19
N ARG A 2 -28.96 3.25 -80.11
CA ARG A 2 -27.97 3.43 -79.03
C ARG A 2 -27.54 2.08 -78.41
N THR A 3 -26.24 1.85 -78.27
CA THR A 3 -25.71 0.81 -77.38
C THR A 3 -24.66 1.44 -76.48
N LEU A 4 -24.96 1.35 -75.18
CA LEU A 4 -24.29 1.91 -74.02
C LEU A 4 -22.80 1.53 -73.96
N ILE A 5 -21.93 2.52 -73.70
CA ILE A 5 -20.58 2.31 -73.17
C ILE A 5 -20.74 2.05 -71.67
N LEU A 6 -20.47 0.83 -71.20
CA LEU A 6 -20.32 0.50 -69.78
C LEU A 6 -18.84 0.53 -69.42
N PHE A 7 -18.45 1.51 -68.59
CA PHE A 7 -17.19 1.52 -67.86
C PHE A 7 -17.25 0.46 -66.75
N PHE A 8 -16.38 -0.55 -66.81
CA PHE A 8 -16.11 -1.44 -65.67
C PHE A 8 -15.07 -0.77 -64.76
N LEU A 9 -15.52 -0.24 -63.62
CA LEU A 9 -14.62 0.11 -62.51
C LEU A 9 -14.14 -1.20 -61.87
N PHE A 10 -12.86 -1.54 -62.03
CA PHE A 10 -12.20 -2.53 -61.18
C PHE A 10 -11.92 -1.89 -59.82
N LEU A 11 -12.79 -2.13 -58.84
CA LEU A 11 -12.51 -1.84 -57.44
C LEU A 11 -11.63 -2.97 -56.90
N ALA A 12 -10.32 -2.77 -56.90
CA ALA A 12 -9.40 -3.64 -56.18
C ALA A 12 -9.65 -3.45 -54.67
N ALA A 13 -10.48 -4.31 -54.08
CA ALA A 13 -10.55 -4.44 -52.64
C ALA A 13 -9.17 -4.93 -52.17
N ARG A 14 -8.37 -4.04 -51.57
CA ARG A 14 -7.23 -4.48 -50.78
C ARG A 14 -7.78 -5.27 -49.61
N LEU A 15 -7.56 -6.59 -49.62
CA LEU A 15 -7.57 -7.38 -48.39
C LEU A 15 -6.46 -6.79 -47.52
N GLN A 16 -6.79 -5.87 -46.62
CA GLN A 16 -5.89 -5.59 -45.50
C GLN A 16 -5.92 -6.84 -44.62
N ALA A 17 -4.77 -7.46 -44.44
CA ALA A 17 -4.60 -8.42 -43.36
C ALA A 17 -4.91 -7.69 -42.05
N GLN A 18 -5.81 -8.26 -41.24
CA GLN A 18 -6.24 -7.68 -39.98
C GLN A 18 -5.05 -7.76 -39.00
N ASP A 19 -4.57 -6.62 -38.52
CA ASP A 19 -3.41 -6.53 -37.63
C ASP A 19 -3.84 -6.47 -36.16
N ILE A 20 -3.41 -7.46 -35.38
CA ILE A 20 -3.70 -7.56 -33.95
C ILE A 20 -2.60 -6.95 -33.07
N SER A 21 -1.57 -6.34 -33.66
CA SER A 21 -0.51 -5.66 -32.90
C SER A 21 -1.08 -4.59 -31.96
N GLY A 22 -0.43 -4.46 -30.81
CA GLY A 22 -0.77 -3.50 -29.78
C GLY A 22 -0.94 -4.15 -28.41
N THR A 23 -1.37 -3.33 -27.45
CA THR A 23 -1.69 -3.77 -26.09
C THR A 23 -3.19 -4.06 -26.01
N TRP A 24 -3.52 -5.18 -25.39
CA TRP A 24 -4.88 -5.63 -25.15
C TRP A 24 -5.05 -5.88 -23.66
N GLN A 25 -6.20 -5.50 -23.09
CA GLN A 25 -6.45 -5.66 -21.66
C GLN A 25 -7.82 -6.26 -21.41
N GLY A 26 -7.88 -7.19 -20.47
CA GLY A 26 -9.11 -7.78 -19.96
C GLY A 26 -9.03 -8.02 -18.47
N ALA A 27 -10.09 -8.59 -17.91
CA ALA A 27 -10.11 -9.03 -16.53
C ALA A 27 -10.68 -10.45 -16.43
N LEU A 28 -9.97 -11.33 -15.73
CA LEU A 28 -10.48 -12.61 -15.28
C LEU A 28 -11.31 -12.40 -14.04
N ASP A 29 -12.47 -13.03 -13.97
CA ASP A 29 -13.25 -13.13 -12.74
C ASP A 29 -13.02 -14.51 -12.12
N ILE A 30 -12.37 -14.54 -10.96
CA ILE A 30 -12.12 -15.76 -10.20
C ILE A 30 -12.85 -15.63 -8.87
N SER A 31 -14.06 -16.18 -8.83
CA SER A 31 -14.91 -16.18 -7.64
C SER A 31 -15.13 -14.77 -7.06
N GLY A 32 -15.34 -13.77 -7.91
CA GLY A 32 -15.58 -12.37 -7.54
C GLY A 32 -14.32 -11.52 -7.40
N ILE A 33 -13.12 -12.11 -7.50
CA ILE A 33 -11.86 -11.37 -7.59
C ILE A 33 -11.58 -11.10 -9.06
N LYS A 34 -11.48 -9.81 -9.43
CA LYS A 34 -11.12 -9.40 -10.78
C LYS A 34 -9.60 -9.24 -10.90
N LEU A 35 -8.98 -10.04 -11.76
CA LEU A 35 -7.56 -9.97 -12.06
C LEU A 35 -7.34 -9.48 -13.48
N ARG A 36 -6.64 -8.36 -13.63
CA ARG A 36 -6.30 -7.82 -14.95
C ARG A 36 -5.30 -8.72 -15.65
N VAL A 37 -5.56 -8.95 -16.92
CA VAL A 37 -4.63 -9.59 -17.85
C VAL A 37 -4.32 -8.59 -18.94
N VAL A 38 -3.03 -8.33 -19.14
CA VAL A 38 -2.55 -7.46 -20.22
C VAL A 38 -1.75 -8.30 -21.19
N LEU A 39 -2.04 -8.17 -22.48
CA LEU A 39 -1.36 -8.87 -23.56
C LEU A 39 -0.71 -7.84 -24.49
N HIS A 40 0.60 -7.93 -24.64
CA HIS A 40 1.37 -7.08 -25.55
C HIS A 40 1.73 -7.89 -26.78
N ILE A 41 1.13 -7.57 -27.94
CA ILE A 41 1.37 -8.27 -29.21
C ILE A 41 2.19 -7.37 -30.14
N LYS A 42 3.27 -7.91 -30.71
CA LYS A 42 4.10 -7.24 -31.72
C LYS A 42 4.16 -8.09 -32.98
N HIS A 43 3.86 -7.49 -34.14
CA HIS A 43 4.11 -8.09 -35.45
C HIS A 43 5.61 -8.08 -35.78
N THR A 44 6.12 -9.21 -36.27
CA THR A 44 7.46 -9.39 -36.86
C THR A 44 7.33 -9.49 -38.39
N GLU A 45 8.36 -9.87 -39.15
CA GLU A 45 8.29 -9.81 -40.63
C GLU A 45 7.11 -10.64 -41.22
N ASP A 46 6.81 -11.82 -40.66
CA ASP A 46 5.70 -12.70 -41.11
C ASP A 46 4.90 -13.34 -39.95
N ASP A 47 5.16 -12.97 -38.69
CA ASP A 47 4.58 -13.62 -37.51
C ASP A 47 4.26 -12.63 -36.38
N TYR A 48 3.79 -13.12 -35.24
CA TYR A 48 3.55 -12.34 -34.03
C TYR A 48 4.39 -12.86 -32.85
N THR A 49 4.78 -11.94 -31.99
CA THR A 49 5.34 -12.23 -30.67
C THR A 49 4.48 -11.59 -29.61
N ALA A 50 4.42 -12.18 -28.41
CA ALA A 50 3.69 -11.58 -27.32
C ALA A 50 4.30 -11.81 -25.94
N THR A 51 3.96 -10.91 -25.02
CA THR A 51 4.13 -11.10 -23.58
C THR A 51 2.79 -10.89 -22.89
N MET A 52 2.63 -11.53 -21.74
CA MET A 52 1.45 -11.40 -20.89
C MET A 52 1.84 -10.86 -19.52
N ASP A 53 1.02 -9.98 -18.97
CA ASP A 53 1.15 -9.48 -17.60
C ASP A 53 -0.10 -9.84 -16.81
N SER A 54 0.09 -10.10 -15.52
CA SER A 54 -0.96 -10.08 -14.50
C SER A 54 -0.57 -9.04 -13.44
N PRO A 55 -0.85 -7.74 -13.69
CA PRO A 55 -0.37 -6.64 -12.85
C PRO A 55 -0.87 -6.76 -11.41
N ASP A 56 -2.09 -7.25 -11.23
CA ASP A 56 -2.70 -7.41 -9.91
C ASP A 56 -2.02 -8.51 -9.08
N GLN A 57 -1.31 -9.43 -9.75
CA GLN A 57 -0.51 -10.48 -9.14
C GLN A 57 1.00 -10.18 -9.18
N GLY A 58 1.40 -8.99 -9.66
CA GLY A 58 2.81 -8.57 -9.73
C GLY A 58 3.65 -9.28 -10.79
N ALA A 59 3.04 -10.05 -11.69
CA ALA A 59 3.75 -10.75 -12.75
C ALA A 59 3.75 -9.91 -14.03
N LYS A 60 4.93 -9.56 -14.54
CA LYS A 60 5.11 -8.80 -15.78
C LYS A 60 6.05 -9.53 -16.74
N GLY A 61 5.82 -9.37 -18.03
CA GLY A 61 6.68 -9.91 -19.08
C GLY A 61 6.66 -11.43 -19.21
N ILE A 62 5.55 -12.10 -18.84
CA ILE A 62 5.43 -13.55 -18.96
C ILE A 62 5.56 -13.91 -20.45
N PRO A 63 6.54 -14.74 -20.84
CA PRO A 63 6.72 -15.08 -22.25
C PRO A 63 5.53 -15.89 -22.79
N VAL A 64 4.98 -15.45 -23.93
CA VAL A 64 4.03 -16.24 -24.72
C VAL A 64 4.84 -16.96 -25.79
N ALA A 65 4.96 -18.28 -25.65
CA ALA A 65 5.84 -19.12 -26.47
C ALA A 65 5.30 -19.33 -27.89
N SER A 66 3.99 -19.20 -28.08
CA SER A 66 3.33 -19.35 -29.38
C SER A 66 2.21 -18.34 -29.53
N VAL A 67 2.19 -17.62 -30.65
CA VAL A 67 1.12 -16.69 -31.05
C VAL A 67 0.68 -17.07 -32.45
N ALA A 68 -0.49 -17.70 -32.57
CA ALA A 68 -1.05 -18.08 -33.86
C ALA A 68 -2.31 -17.25 -34.14
N PHE A 69 -2.24 -16.40 -35.16
CA PHE A 69 -3.39 -15.63 -35.61
C PHE A 69 -3.77 -16.00 -37.04
N ALA A 70 -4.94 -16.63 -37.18
CA ALA A 70 -5.58 -16.88 -38.46
C ALA A 70 -6.96 -16.23 -38.40
N SER A 71 -7.07 -15.02 -38.93
CA SER A 71 -8.26 -14.18 -38.74
C SER A 71 -9.56 -14.95 -38.97
N PRO A 72 -10.54 -14.84 -38.04
CA PRO A 72 -10.56 -13.95 -36.87
C PRO A 72 -10.01 -14.60 -35.58
N VAL A 73 -9.36 -15.76 -35.64
CA VAL A 73 -9.00 -16.58 -34.47
C VAL A 73 -7.59 -16.29 -34.00
N LEU A 74 -7.44 -15.94 -32.72
CA LEU A 74 -6.18 -15.83 -32.00
C LEU A 74 -6.01 -17.02 -31.03
N LYS A 75 -4.86 -17.67 -31.10
CA LYS A 75 -4.43 -18.70 -30.14
C LYS A 75 -3.08 -18.32 -29.54
N LEU A 76 -2.96 -18.46 -28.22
CA LEU A 76 -1.75 -18.16 -27.46
C LEU A 76 -1.40 -19.30 -26.53
N GLU A 77 -0.12 -19.55 -26.34
CA GLU A 77 0.40 -20.48 -25.32
C GLU A 77 1.46 -19.81 -24.46
N ALA A 78 1.27 -19.84 -23.15
CA ALA A 78 2.23 -19.37 -22.15
C ALA A 78 2.57 -20.55 -21.19
N PRO A 79 3.47 -21.46 -21.60
CA PRO A 79 3.77 -22.69 -20.84
C PRO A 79 4.31 -22.42 -19.44
N ALA A 80 5.03 -21.31 -19.24
CA ALA A 80 5.62 -20.92 -17.96
C ALA A 80 4.57 -20.79 -16.83
N ILE A 81 3.32 -20.51 -17.18
CA ILE A 81 2.21 -20.39 -16.23
C ILE A 81 1.10 -21.42 -16.49
N GLY A 82 1.38 -22.43 -17.33
CA GLY A 82 0.40 -23.46 -17.69
C GLY A 82 -0.87 -22.91 -18.36
N ALA A 83 -0.76 -21.78 -19.07
CA ALA A 83 -1.91 -21.09 -19.66
C ALA A 83 -1.94 -21.20 -21.19
N ARG A 84 -3.15 -21.33 -21.74
CA ARG A 84 -3.43 -21.14 -23.18
C ARG A 84 -4.65 -20.25 -23.33
N TYR A 85 -4.71 -19.46 -24.39
CA TYR A 85 -5.87 -18.61 -24.70
C TYR A 85 -6.37 -18.90 -26.11
N GLU A 86 -7.69 -18.94 -26.28
CA GLU A 86 -8.33 -18.99 -27.59
C GLU A 86 -9.43 -17.92 -27.65
N GLY A 87 -9.33 -17.01 -28.62
CA GLY A 87 -10.25 -15.91 -28.78
C GLY A 87 -10.55 -15.55 -30.22
N ARG A 88 -11.66 -14.85 -30.45
CA ARG A 88 -12.07 -14.37 -31.78
C ARG A 88 -12.11 -12.84 -31.79
N LEU A 89 -11.36 -12.25 -32.71
CA LEU A 89 -11.34 -10.82 -32.96
C LEU A 89 -12.71 -10.35 -33.48
N LYS A 90 -13.22 -9.27 -32.88
CA LYS A 90 -14.46 -8.59 -33.20
C LYS A 90 -14.19 -7.10 -33.34
N ALA A 91 -14.65 -6.52 -34.45
CA ALA A 91 -14.60 -5.08 -34.74
C ALA A 91 -13.23 -4.42 -34.55
N ASP A 92 -12.13 -5.17 -34.76
CA ASP A 92 -10.72 -4.73 -34.61
C ASP A 92 -10.28 -4.23 -33.22
N THR A 93 -11.21 -4.16 -32.26
CA THR A 93 -10.97 -3.56 -30.94
C THR A 93 -11.29 -4.49 -29.78
N VAL A 94 -11.91 -5.65 -30.02
CA VAL A 94 -12.25 -6.62 -28.96
C VAL A 94 -11.87 -8.03 -29.41
N ILE A 95 -11.25 -8.81 -28.54
CA ILE A 95 -11.05 -10.25 -28.71
C ILE A 95 -11.84 -10.95 -27.61
N ALA A 96 -12.95 -11.57 -28.01
CA ALA A 96 -13.77 -12.36 -27.09
C ALA A 96 -13.24 -13.79 -27.06
N GLY A 97 -12.81 -14.27 -25.89
CA GLY A 97 -12.20 -15.58 -25.78
C GLY A 97 -12.23 -16.18 -24.38
N THR A 98 -11.48 -17.26 -24.24
CA THR A 98 -11.38 -18.05 -23.02
C THR A 98 -9.90 -18.32 -22.74
N LEU A 99 -9.48 -18.02 -21.52
CA LEU A 99 -8.20 -18.43 -20.98
C LEU A 99 -8.37 -19.79 -20.30
N PHE A 100 -7.49 -20.73 -20.60
CA PHE A 100 -7.45 -22.03 -19.96
C PHE A 100 -6.16 -22.13 -19.16
N GLN A 101 -6.25 -22.42 -17.88
CA GLN A 101 -5.09 -22.50 -17.01
C GLN A 101 -5.31 -23.57 -15.93
N ASN A 102 -4.37 -24.50 -15.78
CA ASN A 102 -4.41 -25.56 -14.76
C ASN A 102 -5.74 -26.34 -14.70
N GLY A 103 -6.41 -26.53 -15.84
CA GLY A 103 -7.70 -27.23 -15.95
C GLY A 103 -8.95 -26.36 -15.76
N ALA A 104 -8.81 -25.08 -15.42
CA ALA A 104 -9.92 -24.12 -15.39
C ALA A 104 -10.16 -23.49 -16.77
N GLU A 105 -11.43 -23.18 -17.08
CA GLU A 105 -11.85 -22.40 -18.25
C GLU A 105 -12.40 -21.05 -17.78
N LEU A 106 -11.70 -19.97 -18.08
CA LEU A 106 -12.01 -18.63 -17.59
C LEU A 106 -12.37 -17.72 -18.77
N PRO A 107 -13.60 -17.19 -18.85
CA PRO A 107 -13.94 -16.18 -19.84
C PRO A 107 -13.02 -14.98 -19.72
N LEU A 108 -12.44 -14.55 -20.84
CA LEU A 108 -11.55 -13.40 -20.90
C LEU A 108 -11.80 -12.64 -22.21
N GLU A 109 -12.48 -11.50 -22.07
CA GLU A 109 -12.60 -10.52 -23.14
C GLU A 109 -11.45 -9.52 -23.04
N LEU A 110 -10.73 -9.35 -24.15
CA LEU A 110 -9.61 -8.44 -24.26
C LEU A 110 -10.00 -7.25 -25.14
N VAL A 111 -9.77 -6.03 -24.66
CA VAL A 111 -10.06 -4.78 -25.37
C VAL A 111 -8.76 -4.10 -25.77
N LYS A 112 -8.66 -3.67 -27.03
CA LYS A 112 -7.49 -2.99 -27.60
C LYS A 112 -7.31 -1.64 -26.93
N GLN A 113 -6.11 -1.39 -26.42
CA GLN A 113 -5.73 -0.11 -25.82
C GLN A 113 -5.28 0.86 -26.91
N ALA A 114 -5.55 2.15 -26.72
CA ALA A 114 -5.06 3.19 -27.62
C ALA A 114 -3.52 3.23 -27.62
N ALA A 115 -2.90 3.52 -28.75
CA ALA A 115 -1.44 3.66 -28.82
C ALA A 115 -0.98 4.81 -27.90
N GLY A 116 -0.13 4.50 -26.91
CA GLY A 116 0.29 5.45 -25.87
C GLY A 116 -0.59 5.48 -24.62
N ALA A 117 -1.70 4.75 -24.58
CA ALA A 117 -2.41 4.42 -23.35
C ALA A 117 -1.70 3.25 -22.65
N GLY A 118 -0.43 3.47 -22.28
CA GLY A 118 0.14 2.68 -21.19
C GLY A 118 -0.73 2.90 -19.95
N ASP A 119 -0.81 1.91 -19.07
CA ASP A 119 -1.38 2.12 -17.75
C ASP A 119 -0.55 3.24 -17.09
N THR A 120 -1.05 4.47 -17.06
CA THR A 120 -0.35 5.61 -16.41
C THR A 120 -0.13 5.32 -14.94
N SER A 121 -0.82 4.30 -14.41
CA SER A 121 -0.62 3.76 -13.08
C SER A 121 0.69 3.02 -12.86
N ASP A 122 1.53 2.85 -13.88
CA ASP A 122 2.91 2.35 -13.72
C ASP A 122 3.93 3.50 -13.63
N GLU A 123 3.55 4.74 -13.99
CA GLU A 123 4.44 5.89 -13.86
C GLU A 123 4.47 6.38 -12.40
N ARG A 124 5.67 6.54 -11.85
CA ARG A 124 5.93 7.11 -10.51
C ARG A 124 6.66 8.45 -10.66
N PRO A 125 6.00 9.50 -11.20
CA PRO A 125 6.67 10.74 -11.62
C PRO A 125 7.34 11.51 -10.47
N GLN A 126 6.95 11.22 -9.22
CA GLN A 126 7.54 11.83 -8.03
C GLN A 126 8.74 11.07 -7.48
N GLU A 127 9.06 9.87 -7.99
CA GLU A 127 10.22 9.11 -7.54
C GLU A 127 11.51 9.91 -7.81
N PRO A 128 12.31 10.24 -6.78
CA PRO A 128 13.48 11.09 -6.94
C PRO A 128 14.50 10.55 -7.94
N GLN A 129 15.00 11.41 -8.83
CA GLN A 129 15.96 11.03 -9.87
C GLN A 129 17.32 11.75 -9.68
N PRO A 130 18.45 11.09 -9.98
CA PRO A 130 19.76 11.73 -9.98
C PRO A 130 19.90 12.75 -11.14
N PRO A 131 20.83 13.72 -11.04
CA PRO A 131 21.73 13.95 -9.91
C PRO A 131 21.01 14.57 -8.70
N PHE A 132 21.32 14.09 -7.50
CA PHE A 132 20.74 14.60 -6.26
C PHE A 132 21.52 15.82 -5.75
N PRO A 133 20.85 16.91 -5.34
CA PRO A 133 21.50 18.09 -4.76
C PRO A 133 21.79 17.92 -3.26
N TYR A 134 22.06 16.69 -2.83
CA TYR A 134 22.29 16.31 -1.44
C TYR A 134 23.10 15.00 -1.39
N HIS A 135 23.63 14.66 -0.22
CA HIS A 135 24.33 13.41 0.00
C HIS A 135 23.34 12.29 0.31
N ILE A 136 23.62 11.09 -0.21
CA ILE A 136 22.92 9.84 0.12
C ILE A 136 23.98 8.88 0.65
N GLU A 137 23.72 8.28 1.81
CA GLU A 137 24.62 7.33 2.45
C GLU A 137 23.84 6.12 2.93
N GLU A 138 24.32 4.94 2.56
CA GLU A 138 23.84 3.67 3.13
C GLU A 138 24.45 3.51 4.52
N VAL A 139 23.60 3.23 5.51
CA VAL A 139 23.98 3.18 6.92
C VAL A 139 23.47 1.89 7.58
N SER A 140 24.14 1.51 8.66
CA SER A 140 23.72 0.40 9.51
C SER A 140 23.43 0.93 10.91
N VAL A 141 22.18 0.77 11.36
CA VAL A 141 21.71 1.20 12.67
C VAL A 141 21.68 0.00 13.61
N SER A 142 22.46 0.04 14.69
CA SER A 142 22.48 -1.04 15.68
C SER A 142 21.41 -0.82 16.75
N ASN A 143 20.43 -1.73 16.84
CA ASN A 143 19.55 -1.84 17.99
C ASN A 143 20.12 -2.89 18.94
N ARG A 144 20.89 -2.42 19.92
CA ARG A 144 21.62 -3.29 20.86
C ARG A 144 20.69 -4.04 21.81
N ASP A 145 19.57 -3.44 22.19
CA ASP A 145 18.61 -4.04 23.13
C ASP A 145 17.92 -5.25 22.49
N ALA A 146 17.62 -5.16 21.18
CA ALA A 146 17.05 -6.27 20.42
C ALA A 146 18.11 -7.20 19.79
N GLY A 147 19.39 -6.84 19.84
CA GLY A 147 20.47 -7.62 19.23
C GLY A 147 20.39 -7.67 17.70
N ILE A 148 19.81 -6.65 17.06
CA ILE A 148 19.64 -6.58 15.61
C ILE A 148 20.36 -5.37 15.01
N THR A 149 20.60 -5.44 13.72
CA THR A 149 21.04 -4.33 12.88
C THR A 149 20.00 -4.05 11.80
N LEU A 150 19.62 -2.79 11.67
CA LEU A 150 18.74 -2.28 10.63
C LEU A 150 19.59 -1.67 9.51
N ALA A 151 19.28 -2.03 8.27
CA ALA A 151 19.83 -1.36 7.11
C ALA A 151 19.01 -0.10 6.81
N GLY A 152 19.67 1.00 6.48
CA GLY A 152 18.99 2.25 6.19
C GLY A 152 19.73 3.15 5.24
N THR A 153 19.08 4.25 4.90
CA THR A 153 19.63 5.33 4.07
C THR A 153 19.51 6.64 4.84
N LEU A 154 20.62 7.35 4.99
CA LEU A 154 20.68 8.72 5.48
C LEU A 154 20.85 9.68 4.31
N THR A 155 19.87 10.54 4.09
CA THR A 155 20.01 11.69 3.19
C THR A 155 20.35 12.94 4.00
N ARG A 156 21.28 13.77 3.51
CA ARG A 156 21.65 15.02 4.21
C ARG A 156 21.97 16.15 3.22
N PRO A 157 21.62 17.40 3.55
CA PRO A 157 21.92 18.54 2.68
C PRO A 157 23.42 18.66 2.39
N LEU A 158 23.77 19.31 1.28
CA LEU A 158 25.15 19.73 1.04
C LEU A 158 25.56 20.78 2.09
N GLY A 159 26.82 20.73 2.54
CA GLY A 159 27.37 21.69 3.51
C GLY A 159 27.89 21.01 4.80
N GLY A 160 28.35 21.84 5.73
CA GLY A 160 29.02 21.39 6.96
C GLY A 160 28.11 20.95 8.10
N GLY A 161 26.80 21.24 8.04
CA GLY A 161 25.87 21.02 9.16
C GLY A 161 26.20 21.90 10.38
N PRO A 162 25.74 21.52 11.59
CA PRO A 162 24.85 20.39 11.86
C PRO A 162 23.43 20.63 11.32
N PHE A 163 22.76 19.58 10.86
CA PHE A 163 21.40 19.67 10.31
C PHE A 163 20.36 19.14 11.30
N PRO A 164 19.18 19.77 11.44
CA PRO A 164 18.05 19.10 12.08
C PRO A 164 17.70 17.84 11.28
N ALA A 165 17.15 16.82 11.94
CA ALA A 165 16.96 15.52 11.33
C ALA A 165 15.60 14.90 11.65
N VAL A 166 15.16 14.00 10.78
CA VAL A 166 13.91 13.26 10.92
C VAL A 166 14.18 11.77 10.73
N VAL A 167 13.68 10.93 11.65
CA VAL A 167 13.53 9.49 11.39
C VAL A 167 12.14 9.26 10.83
N LEU A 168 12.04 8.62 9.65
CA LEU A 168 10.75 8.18 9.11
C LEU A 168 10.47 6.74 9.56
N ILE A 169 9.24 6.47 10.01
CA ILE A 169 8.82 5.18 10.57
C ILE A 169 7.59 4.69 9.80
N SER A 170 7.75 3.55 9.13
CA SER A 170 6.81 2.90 8.21
C SER A 170 5.51 2.47 8.90
N GLY A 171 4.45 2.31 8.10
CA GLY A 171 3.18 1.77 8.54
C GLY A 171 3.21 0.25 8.82
N SER A 172 2.03 -0.37 8.79
CA SER A 172 1.89 -1.79 9.09
C SER A 172 2.33 -2.69 7.92
N GLY A 173 2.70 -3.92 8.25
CA GLY A 173 3.25 -4.89 7.30
C GLY A 173 4.77 -4.82 7.19
N ALA A 174 5.36 -5.74 6.43
CA ALA A 174 6.80 -5.82 6.23
C ALA A 174 7.21 -4.78 5.18
N GLN A 175 7.90 -3.70 5.57
CA GLN A 175 8.23 -2.61 4.66
C GLN A 175 9.75 -2.41 4.50
N ASN A 176 10.15 -2.01 3.30
CA ASN A 176 11.47 -1.43 3.08
C ASN A 176 11.48 0.02 3.55
N ARG A 177 12.67 0.63 3.58
CA ARG A 177 12.88 2.03 4.00
C ARG A 177 12.08 3.09 3.22
N ASP A 178 11.48 2.72 2.10
CA ASP A 178 10.74 3.63 1.23
C ASP A 178 9.22 3.57 1.46
N GLU A 179 8.75 2.71 2.37
CA GLU A 179 7.32 2.40 2.56
C GLU A 179 6.69 1.96 1.21
N GLU A 180 7.39 1.08 0.50
CA GLU A 180 7.03 0.77 -0.87
C GLU A 180 5.73 -0.03 -0.97
N LEU A 181 4.75 0.52 -1.69
CA LEU A 181 3.49 -0.16 -1.98
C LEU A 181 3.04 0.12 -3.40
N PHE A 182 2.80 -0.95 -4.17
CA PHE A 182 2.46 -0.86 -5.60
C PHE A 182 3.44 0.02 -6.41
N GLY A 183 4.73 0.05 -6.04
CA GLY A 183 5.77 0.89 -6.66
C GLY A 183 5.77 2.35 -6.20
N HIS A 184 4.82 2.78 -5.38
CA HIS A 184 4.92 4.08 -4.70
C HIS A 184 5.95 4.00 -3.59
N LYS A 185 6.83 5.00 -3.52
CA LYS A 185 7.90 5.13 -2.51
C LYS A 185 7.73 6.43 -1.70
N PRO A 186 6.65 6.58 -0.92
CA PRO A 186 6.30 7.84 -0.27
C PRO A 186 7.41 8.36 0.65
N PHE A 187 8.12 7.49 1.36
CA PHE A 187 9.21 7.93 2.22
C PHE A 187 10.42 8.43 1.44
N TRP A 188 10.65 7.97 0.21
CA TRP A 188 11.68 8.57 -0.64
C TRP A 188 11.30 9.95 -1.15
N VAL A 189 10.04 10.14 -1.54
CA VAL A 189 9.55 11.46 -1.93
C VAL A 189 9.62 12.44 -0.76
N ILE A 190 9.22 12.02 0.44
CA ILE A 190 9.33 12.84 1.66
C ILE A 190 10.80 13.15 1.99
N ALA A 191 11.69 12.16 1.93
CA ALA A 191 13.11 12.36 2.21
C ALA A 191 13.78 13.33 1.22
N ASP A 192 13.56 13.16 -0.09
CA ASP A 192 14.08 14.09 -1.11
C ASP A 192 13.57 15.52 -0.83
N TYR A 193 12.28 15.67 -0.57
CA TYR A 193 11.68 16.97 -0.31
C TYR A 193 12.27 17.63 0.93
N LEU A 194 12.29 16.94 2.07
CA LEU A 194 12.81 17.48 3.33
C LEU A 194 14.33 17.74 3.27
N THR A 195 15.09 16.90 2.59
CA THR A 195 16.53 17.11 2.42
C THR A 195 16.85 18.32 1.55
N ARG A 196 16.09 18.57 0.48
CA ARG A 196 16.16 19.83 -0.27
C ARG A 196 15.80 21.05 0.58
N HIS A 197 14.94 20.84 1.59
CA HIS A 197 14.56 21.86 2.56
C HIS A 197 15.44 21.86 3.81
N GLY A 198 16.63 21.26 3.76
CA GLY A 198 17.67 21.42 4.78
C GLY A 198 17.54 20.55 6.03
N TYR A 199 16.81 19.43 5.94
CA TYR A 199 16.74 18.39 6.98
C TYR A 199 17.52 17.15 6.57
N ALA A 200 18.26 16.56 7.49
CA ALA A 200 18.72 15.19 7.30
C ALA A 200 17.56 14.21 7.52
N VAL A 201 17.49 13.12 6.76
CA VAL A 201 16.40 12.15 6.87
C VAL A 201 16.96 10.74 6.91
N LEU A 202 16.64 10.02 7.97
CA LEU A 202 16.98 8.60 8.13
C LEU A 202 15.74 7.75 7.89
N ARG A 203 15.91 6.72 7.06
CA ARG A 203 14.90 5.72 6.76
C ARG A 203 15.54 4.35 6.83
N CYS A 204 14.88 3.38 7.44
CA CYS A 204 15.41 2.04 7.63
C CYS A 204 14.44 1.00 7.07
N ASP A 205 14.97 -0.12 6.58
CA ASP A 205 14.15 -1.30 6.32
C ASP A 205 13.70 -1.86 7.68
N ASP A 206 12.45 -2.29 7.78
CA ASP A 206 11.94 -2.89 9.01
C ASP A 206 12.77 -4.12 9.40
N ARG A 207 12.80 -4.46 10.69
CA ARG A 207 13.48 -5.67 11.18
C ARG A 207 13.05 -6.92 10.38
N GLY A 208 14.02 -7.69 9.91
CA GLY A 208 13.79 -8.88 9.09
C GLY A 208 13.30 -8.60 7.65
N VAL A 209 13.36 -7.35 7.18
CA VAL A 209 13.00 -6.93 5.82
C VAL A 209 14.22 -6.33 5.11
N GLY A 210 14.30 -6.49 3.79
CA GLY A 210 15.41 -5.95 3.01
C GLY A 210 16.75 -6.49 3.49
N ALA A 211 17.67 -5.58 3.84
CA ALA A 211 18.97 -5.96 4.41
C ALA A 211 19.01 -5.90 5.94
N SER A 212 17.90 -5.56 6.61
CA SER A 212 17.79 -5.58 8.06
C SER A 212 17.74 -7.02 8.59
N THR A 213 18.48 -7.25 9.66
CA THR A 213 18.40 -8.51 10.43
C THR A 213 17.14 -8.56 11.31
N GLY A 214 16.83 -9.70 11.91
CA GLY A 214 15.71 -9.86 12.84
C GLY A 214 14.56 -10.71 12.28
N ASN A 215 13.42 -10.71 12.98
CA ASN A 215 12.24 -11.49 12.61
C ASN A 215 10.97 -10.61 12.66
N PHE A 216 10.48 -10.22 11.48
CA PHE A 216 9.27 -9.43 11.34
C PHE A 216 8.02 -10.15 11.89
N ALA A 217 7.87 -11.45 11.63
CA ALA A 217 6.65 -12.18 11.99
C ALA A 217 6.40 -12.29 13.50
N ALA A 218 7.44 -12.12 14.31
CA ALA A 218 7.36 -12.11 15.77
C ALA A 218 7.24 -10.70 16.36
N ALA A 219 7.40 -9.65 15.55
CA ALA A 219 7.46 -8.27 16.00
C ALA A 219 6.09 -7.68 16.31
N THR A 220 6.10 -6.66 17.15
CA THR A 220 4.93 -5.84 17.53
C THR A 220 5.25 -4.35 17.35
N THR A 221 4.26 -3.46 17.55
CA THR A 221 4.52 -2.02 17.51
C THR A 221 5.56 -1.58 18.57
N ALA A 222 5.68 -2.29 19.70
CA ALA A 222 6.71 -2.02 20.71
C ALA A 222 8.14 -2.29 20.20
N ASP A 223 8.28 -3.31 19.38
CA ASP A 223 9.53 -3.65 18.71
C ASP A 223 9.93 -2.56 17.72
N PHE A 224 8.99 -2.10 16.90
CA PHE A 224 9.23 -0.99 15.97
C PHE A 224 9.54 0.33 16.68
N ALA A 225 8.95 0.57 17.86
CA ALA A 225 9.33 1.71 18.71
C ALA A 225 10.78 1.60 19.24
N SER A 226 11.22 0.40 19.63
CA SER A 226 12.62 0.16 20.02
C SER A 226 13.58 0.43 18.85
N ASP A 227 13.22 -0.01 17.65
CA ASP A 227 13.99 0.24 16.41
C ASP A 227 14.09 1.73 16.08
N ALA A 228 12.97 2.45 16.17
CA ALA A 228 12.93 3.90 15.98
C ALA A 228 13.79 4.63 17.03
N SER A 229 13.79 4.18 18.30
CA SER A 229 14.67 4.74 19.32
C SER A 229 16.15 4.54 19.00
N ALA A 230 16.53 3.36 18.49
CA ALA A 230 17.91 3.10 18.06
C ALA A 230 18.30 3.98 16.84
N ALA A 231 17.36 4.26 15.93
CA ALA A 231 17.57 5.18 14.82
C ALA A 231 17.80 6.63 15.29
N VAL A 232 17.08 7.08 16.34
CA VAL A 232 17.35 8.37 17.00
C VAL A 232 18.76 8.40 17.59
N ASP A 233 19.17 7.35 18.31
CA ASP A 233 20.50 7.28 18.92
C ASP A 233 21.63 7.29 17.87
N PHE A 234 21.42 6.62 16.73
CA PHE A 234 22.32 6.68 15.60
C PHE A 234 22.49 8.12 15.09
N LEU A 235 21.38 8.84 14.84
CA LEU A 235 21.43 10.23 14.39
C LEU A 235 22.11 11.15 15.40
N ARG A 236 21.84 10.99 16.69
CA ARG A 236 22.47 11.77 17.78
C ARG A 236 24.00 11.64 17.81
N SER A 237 24.52 10.49 17.37
CA SER A 237 25.95 10.22 17.35
C SER A 237 26.67 10.75 16.11
N ALA A 238 25.92 11.16 15.07
CA ALA A 238 26.48 11.61 13.81
C ALA A 238 26.87 13.10 13.86
N ALA A 239 28.14 13.41 13.59
CA ALA A 239 28.68 14.78 13.71
C ALA A 239 27.99 15.82 12.82
N ALA A 240 27.37 15.40 11.71
CA ALA A 240 26.66 16.28 10.78
C ALA A 240 25.20 16.59 11.21
N ILE A 241 24.74 16.04 12.34
CA ILE A 241 23.35 16.16 12.81
C ILE A 241 23.30 17.04 14.06
N ASP A 242 22.29 17.90 14.15
CA ASP A 242 22.00 18.69 15.34
C ASP A 242 21.27 17.79 16.36
N PRO A 243 21.90 17.41 17.48
CA PRO A 243 21.28 16.52 18.46
C PRO A 243 20.10 17.15 19.20
N GLY A 244 19.89 18.48 19.10
CA GLY A 244 18.70 19.17 19.62
C GLY A 244 17.56 19.29 18.60
N GLY A 245 17.80 18.96 17.34
CA GLY A 245 16.88 19.13 16.22
C GLY A 245 16.36 17.82 15.61
N ILE A 246 16.39 16.71 16.37
CA ILE A 246 15.96 15.38 15.89
C ILE A 246 14.49 15.17 16.23
N GLY A 247 13.67 14.90 15.22
CA GLY A 247 12.27 14.52 15.38
C GLY A 247 11.91 13.21 14.70
N LEU A 248 10.65 12.84 14.83
CA LEU A 248 10.08 11.61 14.30
C LEU A 248 8.92 11.93 13.35
N LEU A 249 8.81 11.19 12.26
CA LEU A 249 7.65 11.18 11.38
C LEU A 249 7.19 9.75 11.19
N GLY A 250 5.96 9.44 11.60
CA GLY A 250 5.40 8.10 11.47
C GLY A 250 4.14 8.10 10.62
N HIS A 251 4.02 7.13 9.72
CA HIS A 251 2.80 6.90 8.95
C HIS A 251 2.03 5.71 9.52
N SER A 252 0.71 5.84 9.69
CA SER A 252 -0.16 4.77 10.19
C SER A 252 0.38 4.14 11.50
N GLU A 253 0.69 2.84 11.54
CA GLU A 253 1.33 2.19 12.70
C GLU A 253 2.66 2.82 13.11
N GLY A 254 3.45 3.34 12.16
CA GLY A 254 4.70 4.03 12.45
C GLY A 254 4.50 5.27 13.31
N GLY A 255 3.33 5.92 13.22
CA GLY A 255 2.95 7.02 14.10
C GLY A 255 2.70 6.58 15.55
N MET A 256 2.19 5.35 15.75
CA MET A 256 2.06 4.75 17.09
C MET A 256 3.44 4.50 17.69
N ALA A 257 4.35 3.88 16.93
CA ALA A 257 5.73 3.65 17.35
C ALA A 257 6.45 4.98 17.65
N ALA A 258 6.27 5.99 16.80
CA ALA A 258 6.81 7.33 17.01
C ALA A 258 6.32 7.97 18.32
N ALA A 259 5.02 7.86 18.62
CA ALA A 259 4.43 8.36 19.86
C ALA A 259 4.94 7.60 21.10
N MET A 260 5.19 6.30 21.00
CA MET A 260 5.82 5.52 22.08
C MET A 260 7.24 6.03 22.40
N VAL A 261 8.02 6.35 21.37
CA VAL A 261 9.38 6.90 21.53
C VAL A 261 9.32 8.32 22.10
N ALA A 262 8.56 9.23 21.47
CA ALA A 262 8.42 10.61 21.92
C ALA A 262 7.78 10.73 23.32
N GLY A 263 6.99 9.75 23.75
CA GLY A 263 6.41 9.69 25.10
C GLY A 263 7.38 9.21 26.19
N THR A 264 8.54 8.66 25.84
CA THR A 264 9.55 8.18 26.81
C THR A 264 10.88 8.94 26.71
N ARG A 265 11.07 9.71 25.65
CA ARG A 265 12.30 10.47 25.35
C ARG A 265 12.05 11.97 25.39
N SER A 266 12.76 12.68 26.26
CA SER A 266 12.69 14.15 26.33
C SER A 266 13.58 14.86 25.31
N ASP A 267 14.35 14.11 24.52
CA ASP A 267 15.30 14.62 23.53
C ASP A 267 14.76 14.53 22.09
N ILE A 268 13.45 14.30 21.93
CA ILE A 268 12.74 14.39 20.66
C ILE A 268 12.24 15.82 20.49
N ALA A 269 12.67 16.48 19.42
CA ALA A 269 12.39 17.89 19.15
C ALA A 269 10.98 18.15 18.61
N PHE A 270 10.42 17.20 17.84
CA PHE A 270 9.09 17.30 17.24
C PHE A 270 8.57 15.93 16.82
N LEU A 271 7.25 15.82 16.64
CA LEU A 271 6.56 14.62 16.17
C LEU A 271 5.60 14.96 15.03
N VAL A 272 5.70 14.24 13.92
CA VAL A 272 4.77 14.32 12.78
C VAL A 272 4.03 13.00 12.64
N LEU A 273 2.70 13.05 12.69
CA LEU A 273 1.80 11.91 12.62
C LEU A 273 1.01 11.97 11.30
N LEU A 274 1.30 11.05 10.38
CA LEU A 274 0.61 10.91 9.11
C LEU A 274 -0.38 9.76 9.20
N ALA A 275 -1.68 10.06 9.20
CA ALA A 275 -2.73 9.05 9.34
C ALA A 275 -2.52 8.08 10.51
N SER A 276 -1.87 8.54 11.58
CA SER A 276 -1.57 7.73 12.77
C SER A 276 -2.83 7.48 13.58
N PRO A 277 -3.06 6.26 14.09
CA PRO A 277 -4.14 6.00 15.05
C PRO A 277 -4.08 6.87 16.31
N GLY A 278 -5.21 7.49 16.64
CA GLY A 278 -5.46 8.31 17.83
C GLY A 278 -6.57 7.76 18.72
N VAL A 279 -7.20 6.65 18.32
CA VAL A 279 -8.30 5.98 19.02
C VAL A 279 -7.99 4.50 19.21
N PRO A 280 -8.63 3.78 20.15
CA PRO A 280 -8.40 2.35 20.38
C PRO A 280 -8.54 1.53 19.10
N LEU A 281 -7.60 0.61 18.88
CA LEU A 281 -7.42 -0.05 17.58
C LEU A 281 -8.52 -1.07 17.26
N ASP A 282 -9.14 -1.68 18.26
CA ASP A 282 -10.32 -2.53 18.07
C ASP A 282 -11.50 -1.75 17.48
N SER A 283 -11.70 -0.53 17.96
CA SER A 283 -12.74 0.40 17.47
C SER A 283 -12.36 0.98 16.11
N LEU A 284 -11.08 1.32 15.90
CA LEU A 284 -10.56 1.79 14.62
C LEU A 284 -10.80 0.76 13.50
N LEU A 285 -10.42 -0.50 13.72
CA LEU A 285 -10.59 -1.57 12.72
C LEU A 285 -12.07 -1.83 12.40
N MET A 286 -12.95 -1.63 13.37
CA MET A 286 -14.40 -1.70 13.15
C MET A 286 -14.88 -0.59 12.22
N THR A 287 -14.45 0.64 12.45
CA THR A 287 -14.75 1.79 11.60
C THR A 287 -14.16 1.62 10.20
N GLN A 288 -12.90 1.20 10.10
CA GLN A 288 -12.21 0.89 8.84
C GLN A 288 -12.99 -0.11 7.99
N THR A 289 -13.34 -1.26 8.56
CA THR A 289 -14.07 -2.32 7.84
C THR A 289 -15.42 -1.80 7.34
N ARG A 290 -16.12 -1.01 8.16
CA ARG A 290 -17.42 -0.44 7.80
C ARG A 290 -17.30 0.58 6.68
N MET A 291 -16.31 1.48 6.74
CA MET A 291 -16.10 2.55 5.75
C MET A 291 -15.69 1.97 4.39
N ILE A 292 -14.72 1.05 4.37
CA ILE A 292 -14.31 0.35 3.14
C ILE A 292 -15.47 -0.47 2.57
N GLY A 293 -16.19 -1.21 3.40
CA GLY A 293 -17.37 -1.97 2.96
C GLY A 293 -18.44 -1.08 2.34
N ALA A 294 -18.76 0.05 2.96
CA ALA A 294 -19.75 1.00 2.44
C ALA A 294 -19.32 1.60 1.10
N ALA A 295 -18.06 2.04 0.99
CA ALA A 295 -17.49 2.54 -0.26
C ALA A 295 -17.41 1.47 -1.36
N SER A 296 -17.31 0.19 -0.96
CA SER A 296 -17.34 -0.96 -1.87
C SER A 296 -18.76 -1.43 -2.24
N GLY A 297 -19.80 -0.71 -1.79
CA GLY A 297 -21.19 -0.98 -2.15
C GLY A 297 -21.91 -2.04 -1.30
N LEU A 298 -21.38 -2.42 -0.14
CA LEU A 298 -22.09 -3.33 0.77
C LEU A 298 -23.37 -2.69 1.30
N SER A 299 -24.43 -3.49 1.37
CA SER A 299 -25.70 -3.07 1.94
C SER A 299 -25.59 -2.84 3.45
N PRO A 300 -26.49 -2.01 4.05
CA PRO A 300 -26.53 -1.81 5.51
C PRO A 300 -26.67 -3.12 6.31
N ALA A 301 -27.36 -4.12 5.75
CA ALA A 301 -27.52 -5.44 6.37
C ALA A 301 -26.19 -6.20 6.41
N GLN A 302 -25.43 -6.22 5.32
CA GLN A 302 -24.11 -6.83 5.25
C GLN A 302 -23.12 -6.14 6.19
N LEU A 303 -23.09 -4.80 6.19
CA LEU A 303 -22.23 -4.04 7.11
C LEU A 303 -22.54 -4.37 8.58
N SER A 304 -23.82 -4.50 8.93
CA SER A 304 -24.23 -4.84 10.30
C SER A 304 -23.88 -6.28 10.66
N ALA A 305 -23.98 -7.23 9.72
CA ALA A 305 -23.56 -8.61 9.93
C ALA A 305 -22.05 -8.71 10.13
N ASN A 306 -21.26 -8.07 9.26
CA ASN A 306 -19.80 -8.04 9.36
C ASN A 306 -19.34 -7.39 10.67
N ALA A 307 -19.97 -6.28 11.08
CA ALA A 307 -19.64 -5.61 12.34
C ALA A 307 -19.84 -6.53 13.55
N ARG A 308 -20.93 -7.31 13.61
CA ARG A 308 -21.17 -8.27 14.70
C ARG A 308 -20.13 -9.38 14.73
N LEU A 309 -19.82 -9.97 13.57
CA LEU A 309 -18.83 -11.04 13.47
C LEU A 309 -17.44 -10.56 13.90
N ASN A 310 -17.00 -9.42 13.38
CA ASN A 310 -15.69 -8.85 13.70
C ASN A 310 -15.60 -8.43 15.18
N ARG A 311 -16.66 -7.87 15.79
CA ARG A 311 -16.65 -7.56 17.24
C ARG A 311 -16.42 -8.81 18.08
N GLN A 312 -17.18 -9.87 17.83
CA GLN A 312 -17.02 -11.14 18.55
C GLN A 312 -15.63 -11.74 18.34
N LEU A 313 -15.11 -11.64 17.11
CA LEU A 313 -13.77 -12.10 16.78
C LEU A 313 -12.70 -11.31 17.55
N TYR A 314 -12.80 -9.98 17.59
CA TYR A 314 -11.87 -9.13 18.34
C TYR A 314 -11.99 -9.33 19.86
N ASP A 315 -13.20 -9.55 20.39
CA ASP A 315 -13.41 -9.88 21.80
C ASP A 315 -12.67 -11.16 22.21
N LEU A 316 -12.68 -12.19 21.37
CA LEU A 316 -11.92 -13.42 21.61
C LEU A 316 -10.42 -13.14 21.66
N VAL A 317 -9.91 -12.36 20.71
CA VAL A 317 -8.48 -12.05 20.62
C VAL A 317 -8.01 -11.18 21.78
N ILE A 318 -8.79 -10.18 22.18
CA ILE A 318 -8.48 -9.28 23.30
C ILE A 318 -8.55 -10.03 24.63
N GLY A 319 -9.55 -10.91 24.79
CA GLY A 319 -9.85 -11.63 26.03
C GLY A 319 -9.01 -12.89 26.29
N GLU A 320 -8.09 -13.25 25.40
CA GLU A 320 -7.25 -14.45 25.54
C GLU A 320 -5.78 -14.15 25.22
N ASP A 321 -4.91 -14.36 26.21
CA ASP A 321 -3.46 -14.12 26.09
C ASP A 321 -2.72 -15.36 25.58
N ASN A 322 -3.23 -16.56 25.87
CA ASN A 322 -2.59 -17.80 25.45
C ASN A 322 -2.92 -18.09 23.96
N PRO A 323 -1.91 -18.14 23.06
CA PRO A 323 -2.15 -18.33 21.64
C PRO A 323 -2.81 -19.66 21.31
N ASP A 324 -2.50 -20.74 22.03
CA ASP A 324 -3.05 -22.08 21.76
C ASP A 324 -4.52 -22.17 22.19
N VAL A 325 -4.86 -21.53 23.31
CA VAL A 325 -6.26 -21.42 23.78
C VAL A 325 -7.06 -20.54 22.85
N LEU A 326 -6.48 -19.40 22.41
CA LEU A 326 -7.11 -18.52 21.44
C LEU A 326 -7.35 -19.25 20.11
N ASP A 327 -6.38 -20.02 19.64
CA ASP A 327 -6.49 -20.80 18.41
C ASP A 327 -7.72 -21.73 18.42
N SER A 328 -7.90 -22.45 19.52
CA SER A 328 -9.04 -23.34 19.73
C SER A 328 -10.37 -22.58 19.79
N LYS A 329 -10.41 -21.42 20.47
CA LYS A 329 -11.60 -20.57 20.55
C LYS A 329 -11.99 -20.00 19.18
N LEU A 330 -11.00 -19.53 18.42
CA LEU A 330 -11.19 -19.01 17.06
C LEU A 330 -11.71 -20.10 16.12
N GLU A 331 -11.16 -21.31 16.19
CA GLU A 331 -11.61 -22.44 15.38
C GLU A 331 -13.08 -22.77 15.62
N GLY A 332 -13.49 -22.89 16.89
CA GLY A 332 -14.87 -23.15 17.25
C GLY A 332 -15.83 -22.06 16.78
N PHE A 333 -15.44 -20.79 16.98
CA PHE A 333 -16.24 -19.64 16.55
C PHE A 333 -16.38 -19.55 15.03
N LEU A 334 -15.26 -19.59 14.30
CA LEU A 334 -15.24 -19.44 12.84
C LEU A 334 -15.93 -20.62 12.15
N SER A 335 -15.70 -21.85 12.60
CA SER A 335 -16.39 -23.03 12.06
C SER A 335 -17.91 -22.92 12.23
N SER A 336 -18.36 -22.46 13.41
CA SER A 336 -19.78 -22.22 13.67
C SER A 336 -20.36 -21.13 12.76
N SER A 337 -19.59 -20.08 12.47
CA SER A 337 -20.02 -18.97 11.60
C SER A 337 -20.21 -19.38 10.13
N LEU A 338 -19.52 -20.42 9.67
CA LEU A 338 -19.59 -20.94 8.31
C LEU A 338 -20.58 -22.10 8.14
N GLN A 339 -21.15 -22.63 9.24
CA GLN A 339 -22.01 -23.81 9.21
C GLN A 339 -23.23 -23.65 8.30
N ALA A 340 -23.84 -22.47 8.25
CA ALA A 340 -24.96 -22.20 7.35
C ALA A 340 -24.55 -22.30 5.87
N ALA A 341 -23.38 -21.75 5.51
CA ALA A 341 -22.87 -21.81 4.13
C ALA A 341 -22.51 -23.25 3.72
N ILE A 342 -22.05 -24.08 4.65
CA ILE A 342 -21.83 -25.52 4.43
C ILE A 342 -23.16 -26.25 4.22
N ASN A 343 -24.15 -26.01 5.10
CA ASN A 343 -25.46 -26.65 5.02
C ASN A 343 -26.20 -26.31 3.72
N ASP A 344 -26.06 -25.07 3.26
CA ASP A 344 -26.66 -24.57 2.01
C ASP A 344 -25.81 -24.92 0.77
N SER A 345 -24.75 -25.73 0.92
CA SER A 345 -23.83 -26.14 -0.16
C SER A 345 -23.20 -24.97 -0.93
N THR A 346 -23.08 -23.81 -0.29
CA THR A 346 -22.41 -22.63 -0.86
C THR A 346 -20.90 -22.80 -0.86
N ILE A 347 -20.36 -23.49 0.15
CA ILE A 347 -18.96 -23.90 0.25
C ILE A 347 -18.90 -25.35 0.71
N THR A 348 -17.84 -26.05 0.33
CA THR A 348 -17.52 -27.38 0.84
C THR A 348 -16.94 -27.33 2.26
N ALA A 349 -16.94 -28.47 2.96
CA ALA A 349 -16.31 -28.58 4.27
C ALA A 349 -14.80 -28.27 4.22
N ASP A 350 -14.12 -28.74 3.17
CA ASP A 350 -12.68 -28.50 3.00
C ASP A 350 -12.37 -27.01 2.75
N GLU A 351 -13.19 -26.33 1.94
CA GLU A 351 -13.08 -24.88 1.74
C GLU A 351 -13.33 -24.10 3.03
N ALA A 352 -14.30 -24.54 3.84
CA ALA A 352 -14.56 -23.94 5.14
C ALA A 352 -13.37 -24.12 6.09
N THR A 353 -12.82 -25.33 6.21
CA THR A 353 -11.62 -25.59 7.02
C THR A 353 -10.43 -24.76 6.55
N ALA A 354 -10.21 -24.65 5.24
CA ALA A 354 -9.16 -23.80 4.68
C ALA A 354 -9.37 -22.31 4.99
N ALA A 355 -10.62 -21.83 4.93
CA ALA A 355 -10.96 -20.45 5.30
C ALA A 355 -10.73 -20.18 6.80
N VAL A 356 -11.16 -21.10 7.68
CA VAL A 356 -10.91 -21.03 9.13
C VAL A 356 -9.42 -20.95 9.42
N ASN A 357 -8.62 -21.86 8.86
CA ASN A 357 -7.18 -21.89 9.08
C ASN A 357 -6.48 -20.62 8.60
N ARG A 358 -6.87 -20.08 7.44
CA ARG A 358 -6.34 -18.79 6.94
C ARG A 358 -6.69 -17.64 7.88
N GLN A 359 -7.93 -17.56 8.33
CA GLN A 359 -8.38 -16.49 9.21
C GLN A 359 -7.69 -16.57 10.59
N LYS A 360 -7.55 -17.77 11.16
CA LYS A 360 -6.79 -18.02 12.40
C LYS A 360 -5.34 -17.54 12.25
N ALA A 361 -4.66 -17.96 11.18
CA ALA A 361 -3.27 -17.57 10.93
C ALA A 361 -3.08 -16.05 10.76
N GLN A 362 -4.09 -15.33 10.29
CA GLN A 362 -4.04 -13.87 10.15
C GLN A 362 -4.29 -13.15 11.48
N ILE A 363 -5.16 -13.67 12.34
CA ILE A 363 -5.61 -12.95 13.54
C ILE A 363 -4.94 -13.40 14.84
N ASN A 364 -4.41 -14.63 14.89
CA ASN A 364 -3.68 -15.17 16.04
C ASN A 364 -2.16 -14.97 15.88
N THR A 365 -1.75 -13.75 15.56
CA THR A 365 -0.32 -13.37 15.47
C THR A 365 0.09 -12.56 16.70
N PRO A 366 1.37 -12.52 17.08
CA PRO A 366 1.86 -11.61 18.12
C PRO A 366 1.45 -10.16 17.83
N TRP A 367 1.65 -9.73 16.58
CA TRP A 367 1.28 -8.39 16.12
C TRP A 367 -0.21 -8.08 16.29
N MET A 368 -1.12 -8.90 15.76
CA MET A 368 -2.56 -8.62 15.82
C MET A 368 -3.07 -8.58 17.27
N ARG A 369 -2.58 -9.50 18.11
CA ARG A 369 -2.92 -9.55 19.53
C ARG A 369 -2.43 -8.32 20.29
N TYR A 370 -1.28 -7.78 19.92
CA TYR A 370 -0.78 -6.52 20.46
C TYR A 370 -1.58 -5.33 19.93
N PHE A 371 -1.78 -5.27 18.61
CA PHE A 371 -2.44 -4.19 17.89
C PHE A 371 -3.86 -3.96 18.40
N LEU A 372 -4.69 -5.01 18.50
CA LEU A 372 -6.07 -4.90 19.01
C LEU A 372 -6.18 -4.41 20.45
N ARG A 373 -5.14 -4.60 21.28
CA ARG A 373 -5.08 -4.12 22.66
C ARG A 373 -4.45 -2.75 22.80
N PHE A 374 -3.91 -2.20 21.70
CA PHE A 374 -3.23 -0.93 21.73
C PHE A 374 -4.23 0.21 21.92
N ASP A 375 -3.84 1.15 22.78
CA ASP A 375 -4.61 2.36 23.08
C ASP A 375 -3.66 3.55 22.91
N PRO A 376 -3.75 4.29 21.78
CA PRO A 376 -2.86 5.40 21.48
C PRO A 376 -2.84 6.48 22.56
N ALA A 377 -3.95 6.69 23.27
CA ALA A 377 -4.04 7.72 24.30
C ALA A 377 -3.04 7.49 25.45
N LYS A 378 -2.69 6.24 25.75
CA LYS A 378 -1.69 5.90 26.79
C LYS A 378 -0.28 6.41 26.49
N TYR A 379 0.04 6.60 25.21
CA TYR A 379 1.36 7.00 24.74
C TYR A 379 1.37 8.47 24.32
N LEU A 380 0.35 8.91 23.57
CA LEU A 380 0.17 10.32 23.19
C LEU A 380 0.09 11.23 24.43
N SER A 381 -0.54 10.77 25.52
CA SER A 381 -0.60 11.54 26.78
C SER A 381 0.75 11.76 27.48
N ARG A 382 1.84 11.25 26.92
CA ARG A 382 3.21 11.44 27.43
C ARG A 382 4.07 12.30 26.52
N VAL A 383 3.61 12.60 25.31
CA VAL A 383 4.35 13.38 24.32
C VAL A 383 4.34 14.86 24.72
N LYS A 384 5.53 15.45 24.86
CA LYS A 384 5.73 16.85 25.28
C LYS A 384 6.27 17.76 24.19
N CYS A 385 6.84 17.20 23.13
CA CYS A 385 7.32 17.99 21.99
C CYS A 385 6.14 18.50 21.14
N PRO A 386 6.36 19.54 20.31
CA PRO A 386 5.38 19.98 19.32
C PRO A 386 4.94 18.84 18.39
N VAL A 387 3.64 18.79 18.09
CA VAL A 387 3.04 17.74 17.27
C VAL A 387 2.30 18.30 16.05
N LEU A 388 2.57 17.74 14.88
CA LEU A 388 1.76 17.89 13.67
C LEU A 388 1.01 16.58 13.41
N ALA A 389 -0.32 16.61 13.38
CA ALA A 389 -1.13 15.46 12.98
C ALA A 389 -1.93 15.77 11.72
N LEU A 390 -1.75 14.94 10.69
CA LEU A 390 -2.38 15.05 9.38
C LEU A 390 -3.23 13.81 9.09
N ASN A 391 -4.41 13.98 8.50
CA ASN A 391 -5.19 12.90 7.87
C ASN A 391 -5.80 13.42 6.56
N GLY A 392 -5.93 12.54 5.56
CA GLY A 392 -6.78 12.80 4.41
C GLY A 392 -8.27 12.63 4.75
N ASP A 393 -9.17 13.45 4.19
CA ASP A 393 -10.61 13.33 4.45
C ASP A 393 -11.26 12.09 3.80
N LYS A 394 -10.60 11.50 2.79
CA LYS A 394 -10.98 10.24 2.13
C LYS A 394 -10.21 9.05 2.68
N ASP A 395 -9.52 9.20 3.81
CA ASP A 395 -8.91 8.07 4.50
C ASP A 395 -10.01 7.14 5.05
N LEU A 396 -10.17 5.99 4.40
CA LEU A 396 -11.13 4.94 4.80
C LEU A 396 -10.53 3.95 5.81
N GLN A 397 -9.23 4.04 6.11
CA GLN A 397 -8.57 3.18 7.08
C GLN A 397 -8.53 3.84 8.46
N VAL A 398 -8.24 5.14 8.49
CA VAL A 398 -8.15 5.94 9.70
C VAL A 398 -9.05 7.16 9.54
N ALA A 399 -10.30 7.05 10.00
CA ALA A 399 -11.32 8.07 9.83
C ALA A 399 -10.89 9.43 10.41
N ALA A 400 -10.62 10.40 9.53
CA ALA A 400 -9.92 11.63 9.87
C ALA A 400 -10.49 12.39 11.08
N GLN A 401 -11.81 12.60 11.10
CA GLN A 401 -12.45 13.45 12.12
C GLN A 401 -12.35 12.85 13.53
N GLU A 402 -12.72 11.56 13.67
CA GLU A 402 -12.66 10.86 14.96
C GLU A 402 -11.22 10.66 15.41
N ASN A 403 -10.35 10.27 14.46
CA ASN A 403 -8.95 10.00 14.73
C ASN A 403 -8.20 11.22 15.26
N LEU A 404 -8.27 12.34 14.53
CA LEU A 404 -7.57 13.57 14.91
C LEU A 404 -8.13 14.16 16.22
N ALA A 405 -9.44 14.01 16.48
CA ALA A 405 -10.02 14.40 17.76
C ALA A 405 -9.45 13.56 18.92
N GLY A 406 -9.27 12.24 18.72
CA GLY A 406 -8.61 11.36 19.68
C GLY A 406 -7.16 11.77 19.97
N ILE A 407 -6.39 12.08 18.93
CA ILE A 407 -5.02 12.60 19.07
C ILE A 407 -5.01 13.91 19.88
N ALA A 408 -5.86 14.87 19.51
CA ALA A 408 -5.97 16.16 20.19
C ALA A 408 -6.26 15.98 21.68
N ALA A 409 -7.28 15.19 22.00
CA ALA A 409 -7.72 14.97 23.36
C ALA A 409 -6.62 14.32 24.21
N ALA A 410 -5.91 13.33 23.67
CA ALA A 410 -4.83 12.66 24.39
C ALA A 410 -3.64 13.58 24.68
N LEU A 411 -3.22 14.40 23.71
CA LEU A 411 -2.13 15.36 23.86
C LEU A 411 -2.51 16.51 24.81
N GLN A 412 -3.73 17.04 24.71
CA GLN A 412 -4.23 18.10 25.58
C GLN A 412 -4.39 17.63 27.02
N ALA A 413 -4.83 16.39 27.24
CA ALA A 413 -4.89 15.79 28.58
C ALA A 413 -3.50 15.72 29.25
N ALA A 414 -2.43 15.73 28.45
CA ALA A 414 -1.05 15.80 28.93
C ALA A 414 -0.54 17.23 29.18
N GLY A 415 -1.34 18.26 28.91
CA GLY A 415 -0.89 19.65 28.92
C GLY A 415 0.09 19.98 27.79
N ASN A 416 0.03 19.27 26.66
CA ASN A 416 0.74 19.67 25.46
C ASN A 416 -0.14 20.64 24.67
N ASP A 417 0.26 21.91 24.61
CA ASP A 417 -0.49 22.98 23.94
C ASP A 417 0.07 23.26 22.52
N GLU A 418 1.18 22.63 22.13
CA GLU A 418 1.85 22.83 20.84
C GLU A 418 1.40 21.82 19.79
N ILE A 419 0.09 21.75 19.57
CA ILE A 419 -0.53 20.79 18.67
C ILE A 419 -1.06 21.49 17.41
N THR A 420 -0.65 21.02 16.24
CA THR A 420 -1.23 21.40 14.95
C THR A 420 -1.94 20.20 14.33
N ILE A 421 -3.22 20.36 14.01
CA ILE A 421 -4.06 19.30 13.43
C ILE A 421 -4.62 19.79 12.10
N LYS A 422 -4.52 18.98 11.05
CA LYS A 422 -5.10 19.30 9.75
C LYS A 422 -5.72 18.08 9.07
N VAL A 423 -6.98 18.23 8.65
CA VAL A 423 -7.60 17.37 7.65
C VAL A 423 -7.26 17.93 6.27
N LEU A 424 -6.77 17.09 5.37
CA LEU A 424 -6.39 17.44 4.02
C LEU A 424 -7.46 16.95 3.03
N PRO A 425 -8.18 17.86 2.34
CA PRO A 425 -9.27 17.49 1.46
C PRO A 425 -8.83 16.67 0.23
N GLY A 426 -9.64 15.69 -0.15
CA GLY A 426 -9.46 14.84 -1.32
C GLY A 426 -8.42 13.72 -1.16
N LEU A 427 -7.76 13.59 -0.02
CA LEU A 427 -6.64 12.67 0.15
C LEU A 427 -7.06 11.35 0.80
N ASN A 428 -6.55 10.22 0.26
CA ASN A 428 -6.73 8.89 0.83
C ASN A 428 -5.73 8.62 1.99
N HIS A 429 -5.69 7.38 2.47
CA HIS A 429 -4.76 6.96 3.55
C HIS A 429 -3.28 7.18 3.19
N LEU A 430 -2.90 6.94 1.93
CA LEU A 430 -1.53 7.17 1.44
C LEU A 430 -1.26 8.65 1.10
N PHE A 431 -2.20 9.54 1.43
CA PHE A 431 -2.16 10.96 1.10
C PHE A 431 -2.08 11.25 -0.41
N GLN A 432 -2.63 10.37 -1.24
CA GLN A 432 -2.81 10.60 -2.68
C GLN A 432 -4.15 11.29 -2.92
N GLU A 433 -4.23 12.19 -3.90
CA GLU A 433 -5.54 12.63 -4.38
C GLU A 433 -6.32 11.44 -4.94
N SER A 434 -7.53 11.25 -4.41
CA SER A 434 -8.33 10.05 -4.65
C SER A 434 -9.77 10.41 -4.96
N GLU A 435 -10.49 9.52 -5.65
CA GLU A 435 -11.91 9.72 -5.95
C GLU A 435 -12.78 9.18 -4.82
N THR A 436 -12.55 7.93 -4.42
CA THR A 436 -13.34 7.24 -3.39
C THR A 436 -12.59 7.04 -2.08
N GLY A 437 -11.25 7.05 -2.11
CA GLY A 437 -10.42 6.69 -0.96
C GLY A 437 -10.22 5.18 -0.76
N LEU A 438 -10.79 4.34 -1.65
CA LEU A 438 -10.63 2.89 -1.59
C LEU A 438 -9.16 2.47 -1.81
N PRO A 439 -8.65 1.46 -1.08
CA PRO A 439 -7.33 0.89 -1.35
C PRO A 439 -7.12 0.37 -2.77
N ALA A 440 -8.21 0.01 -3.46
CA ALA A 440 -8.17 -0.39 -4.86
C ALA A 440 -7.64 0.70 -5.80
N GLU A 441 -7.77 1.98 -5.43
CA GLU A 441 -7.27 3.11 -6.23
C GLU A 441 -5.74 3.26 -6.13
N TYR A 442 -5.09 2.76 -5.07
CA TYR A 442 -3.68 3.05 -4.78
C TYR A 442 -2.78 2.70 -5.95
N ARG A 443 -2.98 1.53 -6.55
CA ARG A 443 -2.19 1.08 -7.71
C ARG A 443 -2.49 1.91 -8.96
N THR A 444 -3.71 2.45 -9.10
CA THR A 444 -4.19 3.16 -10.30
C THR A 444 -3.75 4.63 -10.33
N ILE A 445 -3.53 5.22 -9.15
CA ILE A 445 -3.09 6.61 -9.02
C ILE A 445 -1.59 6.68 -9.30
N SER A 446 -1.15 7.58 -10.18
CA SER A 446 0.28 7.77 -10.48
C SER A 446 0.99 8.61 -9.42
N GLN A 447 0.28 9.52 -8.76
CA GLN A 447 0.80 10.32 -7.66
C GLN A 447 1.16 9.41 -6.48
N THR A 448 2.38 9.54 -5.97
CA THR A 448 2.86 8.84 -4.77
C THR A 448 2.37 9.52 -3.49
N ILE A 449 2.43 10.85 -3.42
CA ILE A 449 1.94 11.63 -2.28
C ILE A 449 1.61 13.05 -2.72
N SER A 450 0.54 13.64 -2.21
CA SER A 450 0.12 14.99 -2.56
C SER A 450 1.21 16.03 -2.21
N PRO A 451 1.60 16.92 -3.13
CA PRO A 451 2.50 18.04 -2.84
C PRO A 451 2.02 18.93 -1.68
N THR A 452 0.71 19.01 -1.44
CA THR A 452 0.15 19.75 -0.30
C THR A 452 0.61 19.18 1.04
N VAL A 453 0.82 17.86 1.13
CA VAL A 453 1.31 17.19 2.34
C VAL A 453 2.76 17.56 2.58
N LEU A 454 3.61 17.46 1.54
CA LEU A 454 5.02 17.82 1.60
C LEU A 454 5.21 19.28 2.03
N GLN A 455 4.45 20.19 1.43
CA GLN A 455 4.48 21.62 1.77
C GLN A 455 3.99 21.86 3.20
N THR A 456 2.92 21.19 3.64
CA THR A 456 2.38 21.33 5.00
C THR A 456 3.40 20.90 6.06
N ILE A 457 4.08 19.78 5.84
CA ILE A 457 5.12 19.27 6.74
C ILE A 457 6.28 20.27 6.79
N ALA A 458 6.83 20.67 5.65
CA ALA A 458 8.00 21.56 5.63
C ALA A 458 7.72 22.94 6.23
N GLN A 459 6.57 23.56 5.90
CA GLN A 459 6.18 24.85 6.48
C GLN A 459 6.02 24.79 7.99
N TRP A 460 5.46 23.69 8.51
CA TRP A 460 5.34 23.48 9.94
C TRP A 460 6.72 23.27 10.59
N LEU A 461 7.58 22.44 10.01
CA LEU A 461 8.94 22.22 10.52
C LEU A 461 9.77 23.52 10.51
N ASP A 462 9.67 24.35 9.47
CA ASP A 462 10.36 25.66 9.40
C ASP A 462 9.88 26.60 10.52
N GLN A 463 8.60 26.53 10.90
CA GLN A 463 8.05 27.35 11.98
C GLN A 463 8.56 26.92 13.36
N TYR A 464 8.69 25.62 13.62
CA TYR A 464 8.97 25.08 14.96
C TYR A 464 10.43 24.72 15.21
N VAL A 465 11.17 24.31 14.19
CA VAL A 465 12.55 23.83 14.32
C VAL A 465 13.57 24.90 13.97
N ARG A 466 13.28 25.76 12.98
CA ARG A 466 14.24 26.78 12.53
C ARG A 466 14.16 28.12 13.25
N LYS A 467 13.02 28.46 13.87
CA LYS A 467 12.91 29.69 14.68
C LYS A 467 13.83 29.70 15.91
N THR A 468 14.26 28.54 16.37
CA THR A 468 15.09 28.37 17.58
C THR A 468 16.58 28.63 17.35
N GLN A 469 17.01 28.95 16.11
CA GLN A 469 18.42 29.17 15.75
C GLN A 469 18.80 30.65 15.45
N VAL A 470 17.95 31.63 15.78
CA VAL A 470 18.24 33.07 15.58
C VAL A 470 18.60 33.78 16.88
#